data_AF-A0AA40DZG7-F1
#
_entry.id   AF-A0AA40DZG7-F1
#
_cell.length_a   1.000
_cell.length_b   1.000
_cell.length_c   1.000
_cell.angle_alpha   90.00
_cell.angle_beta   90.00
_cell.angle_gamma   90.00
#
_symmetry.space_group_name_H-M   'P 1'
#
loop_
_entity.id
_entity.type
_entity.pdbx_description
1 polymer ?
#
loop_
_entity_poly.entity_id
_entity_poly.type
_entity_poly.pdbx_seq_one_letter_code
_entity_poly.pdbx_strand_id
1 'polypeptide(L)' 'MFVPGMPVVVNQNTHQGLKLVNGASYTALNVILDKAHPGHRVNADTIIHFSPPAGILLTSDTTKDLHFV' A
#
# COMPACT_ATOMS: atom_id res chain seq x y z
N MET A 1 6.10 -9.96 -0.56
CA MET A 1 6.25 -9.63 -2.00
C MET A 1 5.05 -8.77 -2.38
N PHE A 2 5.27 -7.64 -3.06
CA PHE A 2 4.18 -6.80 -3.55
C PHE A 2 3.95 -7.08 -5.04
N VAL A 3 2.69 -7.09 -5.45
CA VAL A 3 2.29 -7.17 -6.85
C VAL A 3 1.16 -6.16 -7.08
N PRO A 4 1.28 -5.24 -8.06
CA PRO A 4 0.18 -4.35 -8.41
C PRO A 4 -1.09 -5.15 -8.73
N GLY A 5 -2.23 -4.73 -8.15
CA GLY A 5 -3.51 -5.41 -8.29
C GLY A 5 -3.79 -6.49 -7.24
N MET A 6 -2.85 -6.79 -6.33
CA MET A 6 -3.11 -7.81 -5.30
C MET A 6 -4.19 -7.34 -4.29
N PRO A 7 -5.07 -8.25 -3.84
CA PRO A 7 -6.02 -7.95 -2.79
C PRO A 7 -5.31 -7.79 -1.44
N VAL A 8 -5.73 -6.79 -0.66
CA VAL A 8 -5.23 -6.52 0.69
C VAL A 8 -6.41 -6.41 1.65
N VAL A 9 -6.33 -7.12 2.76
CA VAL A 9 -7.29 -7.02 3.86
C VAL A 9 -6.61 -6.31 5.03
N VAL A 10 -7.24 -5.26 5.53
CA VAL A 10 -6.80 -4.54 6.71
C VAL A 10 -7.11 -5.38 7.96
N ASN A 11 -6.16 -5.50 8.89
CA ASN A 11 -6.30 -6.33 10.09
C ASN A 11 -6.54 -5.53 11.38
N GLN A 12 -6.50 -4.21 11.31
CA GLN A 12 -6.63 -3.31 12.47
C GLN A 12 -7.30 -1.99 12.06
N ASN A 13 -8.05 -1.39 13.00
CA ASN A 13 -8.62 -0.07 12.79
C ASN A 13 -7.55 0.99 12.98
N THR A 14 -7.25 1.75 11.93
CA THR A 14 -6.27 2.83 11.99
C THR A 14 -6.89 4.17 11.62
N HIS A 15 -7.63 4.26 10.52
CA HIS A 15 -8.19 5.53 10.01
C HIS A 15 -9.67 5.34 9.64
N GLN A 16 -10.53 5.27 10.66
CA GLN A 16 -11.95 4.92 10.49
C GLN A 16 -12.70 5.91 9.58
N GLY A 17 -12.40 7.20 9.65
CA GLY A 17 -12.97 8.22 8.76
C GLY A 17 -12.63 8.02 7.28
N LEU A 18 -11.54 7.29 6.99
CA LEU A 18 -11.11 6.91 5.64
C LEU A 18 -11.51 5.48 5.27
N LYS A 19 -12.36 4.85 6.10
CA LYS A 19 -12.77 3.44 5.99
C LYS A 19 -11.63 2.42 6.08
N LEU A 20 -10.45 2.82 6.59
CA LEU A 20 -9.32 1.92 6.82
C LEU A 20 -9.51 1.18 8.16
N VAL A 21 -10.34 0.12 8.10
CA VAL A 21 -10.84 -0.64 9.26
C VAL A 21 -10.60 -2.13 9.11
N ASN A 22 -10.55 -2.86 10.22
CA ASN A 22 -10.36 -4.31 10.24
C ASN A 22 -11.43 -5.02 9.38
N GLY A 23 -10.98 -5.90 8.49
CA GLY A 23 -11.81 -6.63 7.52
C GLY A 23 -12.06 -5.88 6.22
N ALA A 24 -11.73 -4.59 6.13
CA ALA A 24 -11.89 -3.84 4.88
C ALA A 24 -10.94 -4.38 3.81
N SER A 25 -11.48 -4.57 2.61
CA SER A 25 -10.75 -5.08 1.44
C SER A 25 -10.41 -3.96 0.46
N TYR A 26 -9.18 -3.99 -0.02
CA TYR A 26 -8.62 -3.02 -0.96
C TYR A 26 -7.86 -3.74 -2.07
N THR A 27 -7.65 -3.03 -3.17
CA THR A 27 -6.67 -3.41 -4.20
C THR A 27 -5.43 -2.54 -4.04
N ALA A 28 -4.26 -3.16 -3.95
CA ALA A 28 -3.01 -2.44 -3.86
C ALA A 28 -2.51 -2.02 -5.25
N LEU A 29 -2.44 -0.73 -5.52
CA LEU A 29 -2.06 -0.20 -6.83
C LEU A 29 -0.55 0.01 -6.96
N ASN A 30 0.08 0.52 -5.91
CA ASN A 30 1.50 0.84 -5.94
C ASN A 30 2.12 0.83 -4.54
N VAL A 31 3.45 0.80 -4.49
CA VAL A 31 4.25 0.98 -3.28
C VAL A 31 5.01 2.28 -3.38
N ILE A 32 4.97 3.09 -2.32
CA ILE A 32 5.79 4.28 -2.18
C ILE A 32 7.08 3.86 -1.48
N LEU A 33 8.19 3.95 -2.20
CA LEU A 33 9.50 3.57 -1.67
C LEU A 33 9.97 4.56 -0.61
N ASP A 34 10.59 4.03 0.44
CA ASP A 34 11.30 4.84 1.43
C ASP A 34 12.66 5.27 0.86
N LYS A 35 12.85 6.59 0.72
CA LYS A 35 14.10 7.17 0.20
C LYS A 35 15.26 7.09 1.20
N ALA A 36 14.98 6.97 2.49
CA ALA A 36 16.01 6.81 3.52
C ALA A 36 16.62 5.40 3.51
N HIS A 37 15.88 4.42 2.97
CA HIS A 37 16.28 3.01 2.91
C HIS A 37 16.22 2.50 1.46
N PRO A 38 17.19 2.88 0.61
CA PRO A 38 17.21 2.48 -0.79
C PRO A 38 17.30 0.95 -0.92
N GLY A 39 16.66 0.41 -1.96
CA GLY A 39 16.67 -1.03 -2.25
C GLY A 39 18.04 -1.53 -2.71
N HIS A 40 18.28 -2.82 -2.52
CA HIS A 40 19.46 -3.52 -3.02
C HIS A 40 19.21 -4.05 -4.43
N ARG A 41 19.98 -3.56 -5.42
CA ARG A 41 19.87 -4.00 -6.80
C ARG A 41 20.58 -5.34 -6.99
N VAL A 42 19.84 -6.36 -7.43
CA VAL A 42 20.36 -7.71 -7.67
C VAL A 42 20.79 -7.90 -9.12
N ASN A 43 20.08 -7.27 -10.08
CA ASN A 43 20.45 -7.25 -11.49
C ASN A 43 19.85 -6.03 -12.22
N ALA A 44 19.85 -6.03 -13.56
CA ALA A 44 19.33 -4.92 -14.36
C ALA A 44 17.88 -4.54 -14.02
N ASP A 45 17.04 -5.53 -13.72
CA ASP A 45 15.58 -5.38 -13.65
C ASP A 45 15.01 -5.65 -12.25
N THR A 46 15.84 -6.09 -11.30
CA THR A 46 15.42 -6.53 -9.97
C THR A 46 16.10 -5.73 -8.86
N ILE A 47 15.26 -5.10 -8.03
CA ILE A 47 15.65 -4.42 -6.79
C ILE A 47 14.86 -5.03 -5.64
N ILE A 48 15.55 -5.40 -4.55
CA ILE A 48 14.95 -5.92 -3.33
C ILE A 48 14.95 -4.82 -2.26
N HIS A 49 13.78 -4.53 -1.70
CA HIS A 49 13.64 -3.62 -0.55
C HIS A 49 13.49 -4.44 0.73
N PHE A 50 14.40 -4.25 1.69
CA PHE A 50 14.42 -4.98 2.97
C PHE A 50 13.72 -4.22 4.11
N SER A 51 13.55 -2.92 3.98
CA SER A 51 12.78 -2.10 4.91
C SER A 51 11.29 -2.11 4.53
N PRO A 52 10.39 -1.78 5.47
CA PRO A 52 9.03 -1.42 5.12
C PRO A 52 9.01 -0.30 4.07
N PRO A 53 8.01 -0.27 3.18
CA PRO A 53 7.82 0.86 2.29
C PRO A 53 7.40 2.11 3.08
N ALA A 54 7.60 3.29 2.51
CA ALA A 54 7.08 4.54 3.07
C ALA A 54 5.54 4.57 3.04
N GLY A 55 4.93 3.84 2.11
CA GLY A 55 3.48 3.67 2.05
C GLY A 55 3.03 2.70 0.98
N ILE A 56 1.75 2.36 0.99
CA ILE A 56 1.09 1.56 -0.05
C ILE A 56 -0.11 2.36 -0.54
N LEU A 57 -0.23 2.50 -1.86
CA LEU A 57 -1.41 3.10 -2.48
C LEU A 57 -2.50 2.05 -2.60
N LEU A 58 -3.61 2.29 -1.91
CA LEU A 58 -4.78 1.41 -1.88
C LEU A 58 -5.94 2.07 -2.61
N THR A 59 -6.74 1.26 -3.32
CA THR A 59 -8.02 1.68 -3.89
C THR A 59 -9.13 0.75 -3.46
N SER A 60 -10.33 1.29 -3.29
CA SER A 60 -11.56 0.57 -2.98
C SER A 60 -12.74 1.35 -3.54
N ASP A 61 -13.75 0.64 -4.03
CA ASP A 61 -15.02 1.26 -4.46
C ASP A 61 -15.68 2.03 -3.31
N THR A 62 -15.50 1.55 -2.07
CA THR A 62 -16.08 2.18 -0.88
C THR A 62 -15.47 3.54 -0.54
N THR A 63 -14.29 3.86 -1.07
CA THR A 63 -13.56 5.10 -0.81
C THR A 63 -13.53 6.06 -2.01
N LYS A 64 -14.15 5.70 -3.15
CA LYS A 64 -14.12 6.52 -4.37
C LYS A 64 -14.77 7.90 -4.20
N ASP A 65 -15.83 7.96 -3.41
CA ASP A 65 -16.62 9.17 -3.20
C ASP A 65 -16.24 9.91 -1.91
N LEU A 66 -15.07 9.63 -1.33
CA LEU A 66 -14.56 10.40 -0.20
C LEU A 66 -14.10 11.78 -0.69
N HIS A 67 -14.74 12.82 -0.17
CA HIS A 67 -14.36 14.20 -0.40
C HIS A 67 -13.58 14.73 0.81
N PHE A 68 -12.35 15.17 0.57
CA PHE A 68 -11.52 15.85 1.56
C PHE A 68 -11.76 17.36 1.44
N VAL A 69 -12.04 18.02 2.57
CA VAL A 69 -12.21 19.48 2.68
C VAL A 69 -10.91 20.10 3.17
#